data_AF-A0A2V9S5E1-F1
#
_entry.id   AF-A0A2V9S5E1-F1
#
_cell.length_a   1.000
_cell.length_b   1.000
_cell.length_c   1.000
_cell.angle_alpha   90.00
_cell.angle_beta   90.00
_cell.angle_gamma   90.00
#
_symmetry.space_group_name_H-M   'P 1'
#
loop_
_entity.id
_entity.type
_entity.pdbx_description
1 polymer ?
#
loop_
_entity_poly.entity_id
_entity_poly.type
_entity_poly.pdbx_seq_one_letter_code
_entity_poly.pdbx_strand_id
1 'polypeptide(L)' 'GLVQYNHVTTAGSYASSNDPRVHFGLGADTVIKEIELKWPSGTIQLLHNVRADQFLTVSEK' A
#
# COMPACT_ATOMS: atom_id res chain seq x y z
N GLY A 1 -12.78 -13.94 0.44
CA GLY A 1 -12.11 -12.87 1.23
C GLY A 1 -12.33 -11.56 0.51
N LEU A 2 -12.37 -10.45 1.24
CA LEU A 2 -12.50 -9.13 0.64
C LEU A 2 -11.18 -8.75 -0.05
N VAL A 3 -11.27 -8.15 -1.24
CA VAL A 3 -10.11 -7.57 -1.94
C VAL A 3 -10.39 -6.08 -2.08
N GLN A 4 -9.42 -5.26 -1.68
CA GLN A 4 -9.51 -3.80 -1.76
C GLN A 4 -8.34 -3.27 -2.58
N TYR A 5 -8.59 -2.17 -3.29
CA TYR A 5 -7.59 -1.50 -4.11
C TYR A 5 -7.59 -0.02 -3.76
N ASN A 6 -6.41 0.58 -3.73
CA ASN A 6 -6.25 2.01 -3.56
C ASN A 6 -4.95 2.44 -4.26
N HIS A 7 -4.87 3.71 -4.64
CA HIS A 7 -3.75 4.29 -5.37
C HIS A 7 -3.32 5.56 -4.65
N VAL A 8 -2.01 5.74 -4.48
CA VAL A 8 -1.43 6.99 -4.00
C VAL A 8 -0.34 7.46 -4.96
N THR A 9 -0.26 8.77 -5.15
CA THR A 9 0.86 9.41 -5.84
C THR A 9 1.48 10.41 -4.88
N THR A 10 2.81 10.43 -4.84
CA THR A 10 3.57 11.46 -4.11
C THR A 10 3.79 12.71 -4.94
N ALA A 11 3.50 12.65 -6.25
CA ALA A 11 3.64 13.76 -7.18
C ALA A 11 2.45 14.71 -7.06
N GLY A 12 2.72 15.95 -6.63
CA GLY A 12 1.79 17.08 -6.75
C GLY A 12 2.15 17.99 -7.93
N SER A 13 1.81 19.28 -7.83
CA SER A 13 2.33 20.34 -8.71
C SER A 13 3.76 20.76 -8.34
N TYR A 14 4.34 21.72 -9.06
CA TYR A 14 5.71 22.21 -8.83
C TYR A 14 6.00 22.48 -7.35
N ALA A 15 7.03 21.81 -6.81
CA ALA A 15 7.47 21.88 -5.42
C ALA A 15 6.44 21.44 -4.35
N SER A 16 5.41 20.68 -4.72
CA SER A 16 4.47 20.05 -3.77
C SER A 16 4.62 18.54 -3.75
N SER A 17 4.55 17.95 -2.54
CA SER A 17 4.55 16.51 -2.35
C SER A 17 3.31 16.12 -1.56
N ASN A 18 2.61 15.10 -2.03
CA ASN A 18 1.44 14.56 -1.36
C ASN A 18 1.84 13.39 -0.46
N ASP A 19 1.04 13.14 0.57
CA ASP A 19 1.30 12.06 1.51
C ASP A 19 1.27 10.68 0.82
N PRO A 20 2.33 9.85 0.91
CA PRO A 20 2.40 8.52 0.29
C PRO A 20 1.55 7.45 1.01
N ARG A 21 0.79 7.78 2.04
CA ARG A 21 0.07 6.79 2.86
C ARG A 21 -1.24 6.37 2.21
N VAL A 22 -1.48 5.06 2.27
CA VAL A 22 -2.73 4.41 1.90
C VAL A 22 -3.30 3.72 3.11
N HIS A 23 -4.61 3.86 3.33
CA HIS A 23 -5.33 3.18 4.39
C HIS A 23 -6.30 2.16 3.80
N PHE A 24 -6.37 0.98 4.43
CA PHE A 24 -7.32 -0.08 4.11
C PHE A 24 -8.12 -0.44 5.36
N GLY A 25 -9.45 -0.42 5.23
CA GLY A 25 -10.35 -0.81 6.32
C GLY A 25 -10.55 -2.33 6.31
N LEU A 26 -9.84 -3.05 7.18
CA LEU A 26 -9.82 -4.52 7.20
C LEU A 26 -10.90 -5.16 8.10
N GLY A 27 -11.69 -4.35 8.83
CA GLY A 27 -12.72 -4.85 9.74
C GLY A 27 -12.12 -5.68 10.87
N ALA A 28 -12.60 -6.92 11.04
CA ALA A 28 -12.13 -7.84 12.08
C ALA A 28 -10.94 -8.73 11.64
N ASP A 29 -10.48 -8.61 10.39
CA ASP A 29 -9.37 -9.41 9.88
C ASP A 29 -8.04 -8.95 10.52
N THR A 30 -7.35 -9.86 11.19
CA THR A 30 -6.08 -9.58 11.89
C THR A 30 -4.85 -9.81 11.03
N VAL A 31 -4.99 -10.51 9.90
CA VAL A 31 -3.91 -10.83 8.97
C VAL A 31 -4.38 -10.65 7.53
N ILE A 32 -3.61 -9.87 6.77
CA ILE A 32 -3.75 -9.68 5.34
C ILE A 32 -3.00 -10.80 4.65
N LYS A 33 -3.70 -11.55 3.79
CA LYS A 33 -3.09 -12.69 3.07
C LYS A 33 -2.03 -12.24 2.09
N GLU A 34 -2.29 -11.16 1.36
CA GLU A 34 -1.43 -10.65 0.30
C GLU A 34 -1.63 -9.14 0.10
N ILE A 35 -0.53 -8.44 -0.16
CA ILE A 35 -0.50 -7.06 -0.62
C ILE A 35 0.33 -7.03 -1.90
N GLU A 36 -0.30 -6.60 -3.00
CA GLU A 36 0.37 -6.35 -4.29
C GLU A 36 0.63 -4.85 -4.43
N LEU A 37 1.90 -4.47 -4.55
CA LEU A 37 2.34 -3.11 -4.84
C LEU A 37 2.83 -3.03 -6.28
N LYS A 38 2.27 -2.09 -7.04
CA LYS A 38 2.72 -1.75 -8.40
C LYS A 38 3.46 -0.42 -8.35
N TRP A 39 4.77 -0.45 -8.58
CA TRP A 39 5.61 0.73 -8.57
C TRP A 39 5.57 1.46 -9.92
N PRO A 40 5.83 2.79 -9.96
CA PRO A 40 5.88 3.55 -11.21
C PRO A 40 6.90 3.06 -12.23
N SER A 41 7.98 2.40 -11.77
CA SER A 41 8.97 1.75 -12.64
C SER A 41 8.43 0.54 -13.41
N GLY A 42 7.26 0.01 -13.00
CA GLY A 42 6.71 -1.26 -13.46
C GLY A 42 7.04 -2.45 -12.55
N THR A 43 7.89 -2.29 -11.52
CA THR A 43 8.16 -3.35 -10.55
C THR A 43 6.89 -3.73 -9.79
N ILE A 44 6.63 -5.04 -9.67
CA ILE A 44 5.56 -5.59 -8.84
C ILE A 44 6.19 -6.23 -7.61
N GLN A 45 5.75 -5.80 -6.42
CA GLN A 45 6.18 -6.35 -5.15
C GLN A 45 5.00 -6.99 -4.43
N LEU A 46 5.17 -8.25 -4.03
CA LEU A 46 4.17 -9.00 -3.27
C LEU A 46 4.65 -9.17 -1.82
N LEU A 47 3.76 -8.91 -0.88
CA LEU A 47 3.95 -9.16 0.55
C LEU A 47 2.85 -10.10 1.02
N HIS A 48 3.18 -11.09 1.85
CA HIS A 48 2.22 -12.08 2.33
C HIS A 48 2.15 -12.11 3.85
N ASN A 49 1.01 -12.53 4.39
CA ASN A 49 0.79 -12.74 5.83
C ASN A 49 1.14 -11.51 6.68
N VAL A 50 0.72 -10.33 6.24
CA VAL A 50 1.01 -9.06 6.90
C VAL A 50 -0.01 -8.84 8.02
N ARG A 51 0.46 -8.53 9.24
CA ARG A 51 -0.44 -8.20 10.36
C ARG A 51 -1.25 -6.93 10.04
N ALA A 52 -2.53 -6.93 10.39
CA ALA A 52 -3.38 -5.75 10.30
C ALA A 52 -3.01 -4.69 11.38
N ASP A 53 -3.66 -3.53 11.31
CA ASP A 53 -3.60 -2.45 12.32
C ASP A 53 -2.17 -1.92 12.61
N GLN A 54 -1.39 -1.73 11.56
CA GLN A 54 -0.04 -1.16 11.65
C GLN A 54 0.28 -0.25 10.47
N PHE A 55 1.26 0.64 10.66
CA PHE A 55 1.93 1.31 9.55
C PHE A 55 3.02 0.41 8.99
N LEU A 56 2.86 0.00 7.73
CA LEU A 56 3.87 -0.75 7.01
C LEU A 56 4.63 0.18 6.06
N THR A 57 5.90 0.43 6.36
CA THR A 57 6.80 1.13 5.44
C THR A 57 7.34 0.15 4.42
N VAL A 58 7.14 0.46 3.14
CA VAL A 58 7.64 -0.29 2.00
C VAL A 58 8.58 0.57 1.17
N SER A 59 9.60 -0.04 0.60
CA SER A 59 10.51 0.60 -0.34
C SER A 59 10.60 -0.27 -1.58
N GLU A 60 10.60 0.39 -2.73
CA GLU A 60 10.85 -0.26 -4.02
C GLU A 60 12.19 -1.02 -3.97
N LYS A 61 12.21 -2.19 -4.60
CA LYS A 61 13.41 -3.05 -4.72
C LYS A 61 13.93 -3.07 -6.14
#